data_AF-A0A3B0UW76-F1
#
_entry.id   AF-A0A3B0UW76-F1
#
_cell.length_a   1.000
_cell.length_b   1.000
_cell.length_c   1.000
_cell.angle_alpha   90.00
_cell.angle_beta   90.00
_cell.angle_gamma   90.00
#
_symmetry.space_group_name_H-M   'P 1'
#
loop_
_entity.id
_entity.type
_entity.pdbx_description
1 polymer ?
#
loop_
_entity_poly.entity_id
_entity_poly.type
_entity_poly.pdbx_seq_one_letter_code
_entity_poly.pdbx_strand_id
1 'polypeptide(L)'
;MKIKISNLRFILLALMLLGLGGQTQRSLAQTNLLQNPGFELPYNSDGSANGWGRWFRVSTEDRFTDCTNGYHKEPSWSAETISAPLIQAGSASQHVGNSWDTWAAGVLQTVTVTPGSTYRFTVWARGRGSNENYPAPSETGLRMDIQVGIDPNGSGLWTDSDVQWSGLIQPHDQWQQVSVEVTATGDKVSVFTAGDYGLEGVNQCRAHLDTWFDSAELIEVGPPPTNTPVPQPTFPPPPPATNTPIPQPTAVPTETAVPTQAPTNTPEPPAGATICINAFADDNGNGQQDAAEGYMANVAFRLASSTQIVSQAVSSGTNDPVCFEGLEPGTYQVEQITSGRLEATTASNASVTVEAGQVAGVQFGSRIQVETGETITDQPDSVADISPPAPETDDSVERGAEETAVSDETSGLASYGGLILLVAAVILLGIILFVMLRRAM
;
A
#
# COMPACT_ATOMS: atom_id res chain seq x y z
N MET A 1 -86.01 22.12 -25.72
CA MET A 1 -86.85 21.71 -24.57
C MET A 1 -85.91 21.32 -23.44
N LYS A 2 -85.99 22.01 -22.28
CA LYS A 2 -85.20 21.74 -21.08
C LYS A 2 -85.52 20.33 -20.55
N ILE A 3 -84.55 19.64 -19.94
CA ILE A 3 -84.62 19.02 -18.60
C ILE A 3 -83.21 18.55 -18.17
N LYS A 4 -82.91 18.81 -16.90
CA LYS A 4 -81.67 18.56 -16.14
C LYS A 4 -81.36 17.07 -16.00
N ILE A 5 -80.07 16.71 -16.03
CA ILE A 5 -79.52 15.58 -15.26
C ILE A 5 -78.27 16.08 -14.54
N SER A 6 -78.43 16.26 -13.23
CA SER A 6 -77.40 16.59 -12.26
C SER A 6 -77.11 15.32 -11.47
N ASN A 7 -75.83 15.11 -11.17
CA ASN A 7 -75.30 14.31 -10.06
C ASN A 7 -75.42 12.78 -10.15
N LEU A 8 -74.54 12.14 -10.92
CA LEU A 8 -73.98 10.83 -10.54
C LEU A 8 -72.64 10.51 -11.22
N ARG A 9 -71.65 11.39 -11.10
CA ARG A 9 -70.21 11.08 -11.37
C ARG A 9 -69.31 11.96 -10.49
N PHE A 10 -69.52 11.90 -9.18
CA PHE A 10 -68.51 12.24 -8.19
C PHE A 10 -68.14 10.91 -7.51
N ILE A 11 -66.85 10.68 -7.26
CA ILE A 11 -66.20 9.38 -6.96
C ILE A 11 -65.78 8.62 -8.24
N LEU A 12 -64.99 9.27 -9.10
CA LEU A 12 -63.92 8.57 -9.83
C LEU A 12 -62.82 9.54 -10.30
N LEU A 13 -62.53 10.58 -9.51
CA LEU A 13 -61.48 11.55 -9.82
C LEU A 13 -60.88 12.13 -8.53
N ALA A 14 -60.32 11.27 -7.68
CA ALA A 14 -59.59 11.72 -6.49
C ALA A 14 -58.60 10.69 -5.89
N LEU A 15 -58.21 9.62 -6.60
CA LEU A 15 -57.28 8.64 -6.04
C LEU A 15 -56.35 8.05 -7.10
N MET A 16 -55.41 8.86 -7.60
CA MET A 16 -54.14 8.37 -8.16
C MET A 16 -53.10 9.51 -8.21
N LEU A 17 -52.94 10.20 -7.08
CA LEU A 17 -51.76 11.02 -6.76
C LEU A 17 -51.22 10.50 -5.43
N LEU A 18 -50.46 9.41 -5.50
CA LEU A 18 -49.52 8.92 -4.48
C LEU A 18 -48.72 7.76 -5.13
N GLY A 19 -48.19 8.03 -6.33
CA GLY A 19 -47.04 7.27 -6.81
C GLY A 19 -45.85 7.79 -6.03
N LEU A 20 -45.35 6.95 -5.13
CA LEU A 20 -44.22 7.24 -4.26
C LEU A 20 -43.14 7.95 -5.08
N GLY A 21 -42.70 9.11 -4.58
CA GLY A 21 -41.39 9.65 -4.89
C GLY A 21 -40.36 8.66 -4.36
N GLY A 22 -40.18 7.54 -5.06
CA GLY A 22 -38.93 6.81 -5.04
C GLY A 22 -37.93 7.79 -5.60
N GLN A 23 -37.23 8.49 -4.70
CA GLN A 23 -35.88 8.91 -4.98
C GLN A 23 -35.15 7.62 -5.35
N THR A 24 -35.20 7.23 -6.63
CA THR A 24 -34.10 6.47 -7.19
C THR A 24 -32.92 7.40 -7.00
N GLN A 25 -32.18 7.23 -5.90
CA GLN A 25 -30.77 7.54 -5.89
C GLN A 25 -30.22 6.77 -7.08
N ARG A 26 -30.13 7.46 -8.22
CA ARG A 26 -29.19 7.07 -9.23
C ARG A 26 -27.87 7.12 -8.48
N SER A 27 -27.35 5.95 -8.13
CA SER A 27 -25.91 5.79 -8.00
C SER A 27 -25.36 6.41 -9.27
N LEU A 28 -24.81 7.62 -9.19
CA LEU A 28 -23.93 8.09 -10.23
C LEU A 28 -22.88 6.98 -10.34
N ALA A 29 -22.65 6.47 -11.55
CA ALA A 29 -21.46 5.65 -11.76
C ALA A 29 -20.29 6.51 -11.27
N GLN A 30 -19.60 6.08 -10.22
CA GLN A 30 -18.42 6.79 -9.74
C GLN A 30 -17.39 6.70 -10.87
N THR A 31 -17.14 7.83 -11.53
CA THR A 31 -16.15 7.92 -12.59
C THR A 31 -14.77 7.86 -11.94
N ASN A 32 -13.95 6.88 -12.31
CA ASN A 32 -12.55 6.83 -11.92
C ASN A 32 -11.82 8.06 -12.49
N LEU A 33 -11.17 8.83 -11.61
CA LEU A 33 -10.53 10.10 -11.95
C LEU A 33 -9.12 9.92 -12.52
N LEU A 34 -8.55 8.72 -12.41
CA LEU A 34 -7.19 8.43 -12.88
C LEU A 34 -7.14 8.28 -14.40
N GLN A 35 -6.05 8.76 -14.98
CA GLN A 35 -5.61 8.41 -16.32
C GLN A 35 -4.90 7.06 -16.27
N ASN A 36 -5.19 6.20 -17.24
CA ASN A 36 -4.65 4.85 -17.34
C ASN A 36 -4.68 4.05 -16.01
N PRO A 37 -5.87 3.87 -15.41
CA PRO A 37 -6.00 3.17 -14.12
C PRO A 37 -5.58 1.69 -14.16
N GLY A 38 -5.63 1.06 -15.33
CA GLY A 38 -5.19 -0.33 -15.52
C GLY A 38 -3.69 -0.49 -15.76
N PHE A 39 -2.91 0.60 -15.77
CA PHE A 39 -1.47 0.56 -16.12
C PHE A 39 -1.21 -0.14 -17.46
N GLU A 40 -2.06 0.14 -18.44
CA GLU A 40 -1.99 -0.45 -19.77
C GLU A 40 -0.95 0.26 -20.65
N LEU A 41 -0.58 -0.39 -21.75
CA LEU A 41 0.29 0.20 -22.76
C LEU A 41 -0.35 1.46 -23.40
N PRO A 42 0.46 2.43 -23.88
CA PRO A 42 1.92 2.45 -23.86
C PRO A 42 2.52 2.86 -22.51
N TYR A 43 3.80 2.57 -22.31
CA TYR A 43 4.58 3.07 -21.18
C TYR A 43 5.48 4.21 -21.64
N ASN A 44 5.79 5.10 -20.71
CA ASN A 44 6.75 6.17 -20.89
C ASN A 44 8.16 5.58 -21.06
N SER A 45 9.10 6.37 -21.60
CA SER A 45 10.49 5.92 -21.81
C SER A 45 11.23 5.57 -20.52
N ASP A 46 10.72 6.04 -19.38
CA ASP A 46 11.26 5.77 -18.05
C ASP A 46 10.64 4.54 -17.37
N GLY A 47 9.77 3.82 -18.08
CA GLY A 47 9.14 2.59 -17.60
C GLY A 47 7.92 2.76 -16.71
N SER A 48 7.45 3.99 -16.49
CA SER A 48 6.14 4.24 -15.88
C SER A 48 5.00 4.11 -16.90
N ALA A 49 3.82 3.66 -16.47
CA ALA A 49 2.63 3.61 -17.31
C ALA A 49 2.26 5.02 -17.81
N ASN A 50 1.74 5.15 -19.03
CA ASN A 50 1.39 6.46 -19.56
C ASN A 50 0.35 7.17 -18.66
N GLY A 51 0.58 8.46 -18.38
CA GLY A 51 -0.23 9.24 -17.43
C GLY A 51 0.22 9.14 -15.97
N TRP A 52 1.20 8.29 -15.65
CA TRP A 52 1.82 8.17 -14.33
C TRP A 52 3.25 8.71 -14.34
N GLY A 53 3.71 9.20 -13.19
CA GLY A 53 5.11 9.55 -12.92
C GLY A 53 5.75 8.57 -11.95
N ARG A 54 7.08 8.63 -11.84
CA ARG A 54 7.87 7.84 -10.88
C ARG A 54 8.16 8.64 -9.62
N TRP A 55 8.31 7.95 -8.49
CA TRP A 55 8.98 8.50 -7.32
C TRP A 55 9.81 7.41 -6.65
N PHE A 56 10.86 7.81 -5.95
CA PHE A 56 11.74 6.90 -5.25
C PHE A 56 12.52 7.62 -4.15
N ARG A 57 13.02 6.82 -3.21
CA ARG A 57 13.95 7.24 -2.15
C ARG A 57 15.33 6.64 -2.43
N VAL A 58 16.38 7.45 -2.27
CA VAL A 58 17.77 6.98 -2.35
C VAL A 58 18.48 7.29 -1.04
N SER A 59 19.16 6.30 -0.48
CA SER A 59 20.06 6.48 0.66
C SER A 59 21.43 6.95 0.22
N THR A 60 22.21 7.47 1.16
CA THR A 60 23.62 7.81 0.92
C THR A 60 24.46 6.56 0.63
N GLU A 61 25.46 6.70 -0.25
CA GLU A 61 26.22 5.56 -0.79
C GLU A 61 26.96 4.73 0.27
N ASP A 62 27.32 5.35 1.41
CA ASP A 62 27.98 4.68 2.53
C ASP A 62 27.16 3.52 3.11
N ARG A 63 25.84 3.57 2.95
CA ARG A 63 24.93 2.51 3.44
C ARG A 63 24.89 1.28 2.55
N PHE A 64 25.31 1.36 1.29
CA PHE A 64 25.14 0.30 0.28
C PHE A 64 26.04 -0.93 0.47
N THR A 65 26.95 -0.89 1.45
CA THR A 65 27.92 -1.96 1.69
C THR A 65 27.33 -3.17 2.42
N ASP A 66 26.24 -2.97 3.18
CA ASP A 66 25.56 -4.02 3.93
C ASP A 66 24.05 -3.82 3.87
N CYS A 67 23.35 -4.87 3.45
CA CYS A 67 21.90 -4.91 3.37
C CYS A 67 21.20 -4.82 4.72
N THR A 68 21.89 -5.13 5.82
CA THR A 68 21.33 -4.90 7.16
C THR A 68 21.25 -3.41 7.52
N ASN A 69 21.84 -2.51 6.74
CA ASN A 69 21.72 -1.07 6.99
C ASN A 69 20.34 -0.50 6.60
N GLY A 70 19.47 -1.30 5.96
CA GLY A 70 18.14 -0.85 5.55
C GLY A 70 18.19 0.35 4.59
N TYR A 71 18.98 0.24 3.52
CA TYR A 71 19.15 1.32 2.55
C TYR A 71 18.15 1.24 1.40
N HIS A 72 18.14 2.26 0.55
CA HIS A 72 17.32 2.31 -0.65
C HIS A 72 18.15 2.77 -1.84
N LYS A 73 18.10 2.03 -2.95
CA LYS A 73 18.58 2.49 -4.26
C LYS A 73 17.40 2.68 -5.21
N GLU A 74 17.62 3.51 -6.23
CA GLU A 74 16.64 3.67 -7.31
C GLU A 74 16.37 2.32 -7.98
N PRO A 75 15.10 1.85 -8.02
CA PRO A 75 14.74 0.63 -8.73
C PRO A 75 14.57 0.90 -10.23
N SER A 76 14.15 -0.13 -10.96
CA SER A 76 13.70 -0.03 -12.34
C SER A 76 12.17 -0.09 -12.42
N TRP A 77 11.60 0.57 -13.42
CA TRP A 77 10.18 0.50 -13.76
C TRP A 77 10.03 -0.12 -15.14
N SER A 78 8.99 -0.92 -15.34
CA SER A 78 8.68 -1.50 -16.65
C SER A 78 7.22 -1.94 -16.73
N ALA A 79 6.76 -2.22 -17.95
CA ALA A 79 5.52 -2.95 -18.15
C ALA A 79 5.76 -4.46 -18.01
N GLU A 80 4.94 -5.15 -17.22
CA GLU A 80 4.81 -6.61 -17.32
C GLU A 80 3.72 -6.93 -18.34
N THR A 81 4.05 -7.70 -19.38
CA THR A 81 3.17 -8.01 -20.52
C THR A 81 3.19 -9.48 -20.93
N ILE A 82 3.96 -10.29 -20.24
CA ILE A 82 4.30 -11.67 -20.61
C ILE A 82 3.66 -12.64 -19.61
N SER A 83 3.87 -12.39 -18.33
CA SER A 83 3.52 -13.31 -17.26
C SER A 83 2.10 -13.08 -16.79
N ALA A 84 1.13 -13.84 -17.31
CA ALA A 84 -0.28 -13.69 -16.98
C ALA A 84 -0.60 -13.63 -15.45
N PRO A 85 0.06 -14.38 -14.55
CA PRO A 85 -0.19 -14.25 -13.10
C PRO A 85 0.28 -12.93 -12.48
N LEU A 86 1.15 -12.20 -13.17
CA LEU A 86 1.69 -10.90 -12.80
C LEU A 86 0.92 -9.75 -13.48
N ILE A 87 -0.20 -10.05 -14.15
CA ILE A 87 -1.14 -9.09 -14.74
C ILE A 87 -2.49 -9.36 -14.07
N GLN A 88 -3.05 -8.37 -13.37
CA GLN A 88 -4.30 -8.53 -12.63
C GLN A 88 -5.49 -8.47 -13.57
N ALA A 89 -5.48 -7.49 -14.48
CA ALA A 89 -6.48 -7.32 -15.52
C ALA A 89 -5.86 -6.76 -16.80
N GLY A 90 -6.61 -6.84 -17.90
CA GLY A 90 -6.22 -6.26 -19.17
C GLY A 90 -4.95 -6.88 -19.77
N SER A 91 -4.00 -6.04 -20.22
CA SER A 91 -2.86 -6.48 -21.04
C SER A 91 -1.48 -6.19 -20.45
N ALA A 92 -1.41 -5.34 -19.43
CA ALA A 92 -0.17 -5.04 -18.74
C ALA A 92 -0.39 -4.67 -17.27
N SER A 93 0.64 -4.80 -16.46
CA SER A 93 0.71 -4.23 -15.12
C SER A 93 1.99 -3.43 -14.91
N GLN A 94 1.98 -2.48 -13.97
CA GLN A 94 3.16 -1.67 -13.66
C GLN A 94 4.10 -2.48 -12.77
N HIS A 95 5.29 -2.80 -13.28
CA HIS A 95 6.36 -3.40 -12.50
C HIS A 95 7.30 -2.32 -11.93
N VAL A 96 7.72 -2.49 -10.68
CA VAL A 96 8.79 -1.74 -10.01
C VAL A 96 9.67 -2.75 -9.28
N GLY A 97 10.97 -2.74 -9.51
CA GLY A 97 11.85 -3.71 -8.86
C GLY A 97 13.34 -3.47 -9.04
N ASN A 98 14.13 -4.13 -8.22
CA ASN A 98 15.59 -4.08 -8.28
C ASN A 98 16.20 -5.46 -7.97
N SER A 99 17.48 -5.63 -8.34
CA SER A 99 18.24 -6.85 -8.07
C SER A 99 19.35 -6.56 -7.07
N TRP A 100 19.39 -7.35 -5.99
CA TRP A 100 20.38 -7.31 -4.91
C TRP A 100 20.42 -6.04 -4.07
N ASP A 101 19.74 -4.98 -4.48
CA ASP A 101 19.65 -3.73 -3.76
C ASP A 101 18.21 -3.50 -3.29
N THR A 102 18.03 -3.19 -2.01
CA THR A 102 16.73 -2.79 -1.46
C THR A 102 16.31 -1.42 -2.02
N TRP A 103 15.01 -1.17 -2.07
CA TRP A 103 14.44 0.02 -2.70
C TRP A 103 13.14 0.45 -2.04
N ALA A 104 12.82 1.74 -2.14
CA ALA A 104 11.54 2.31 -1.73
C ALA A 104 11.07 3.27 -2.82
N ALA A 105 9.94 2.95 -3.45
CA ALA A 105 9.50 3.61 -4.67
C ALA A 105 8.06 3.25 -5.04
N GLY A 106 7.56 3.91 -6.08
CA GLY A 106 6.34 3.52 -6.76
C GLY A 106 6.04 4.44 -7.93
N VAL A 107 4.75 4.62 -8.22
CA VAL A 107 4.27 5.55 -9.23
C VAL A 107 3.24 6.50 -8.63
N LEU A 108 3.12 7.68 -9.21
CA LEU A 108 2.19 8.72 -8.75
C LEU A 108 1.40 9.34 -9.89
N GLN A 109 0.27 9.93 -9.54
CA GLN A 109 -0.51 10.77 -10.45
C GLN A 109 -1.19 11.90 -9.67
N THR A 110 -1.13 13.12 -10.21
CA THR A 110 -1.87 14.27 -9.67
C THR A 110 -3.11 14.52 -10.51
N VAL A 111 -4.28 14.53 -9.88
CA VAL A 111 -5.56 14.73 -10.55
C VAL A 111 -6.30 15.94 -9.98
N THR A 112 -7.17 16.53 -10.80
CA THR A 112 -8.07 17.60 -10.35
C THR A 112 -9.25 17.00 -9.59
N VAL A 113 -9.61 17.63 -8.48
CA VAL A 113 -10.70 17.23 -7.59
C VAL A 113 -11.48 18.44 -7.08
N THR A 114 -12.65 18.18 -6.49
CA THR A 114 -13.41 19.19 -5.75
C THR A 114 -12.85 19.33 -4.32
N PRO A 115 -12.40 20.53 -3.91
CA PRO A 115 -11.95 20.78 -2.53
C PRO A 115 -13.04 20.45 -1.50
N GLY A 116 -12.65 19.92 -0.35
CA GLY A 116 -13.54 19.53 0.75
C GLY A 116 -14.34 18.25 0.52
N SER A 117 -14.19 17.60 -0.63
CA SER A 117 -14.80 16.29 -0.91
C SER A 117 -13.84 15.16 -0.49
N THR A 118 -14.40 14.03 -0.07
CA THR A 118 -13.62 12.84 0.31
C THR A 118 -13.45 11.90 -0.90
N TYR A 119 -12.22 11.47 -1.11
CA TYR A 119 -11.82 10.58 -2.19
C TYR A 119 -11.22 9.30 -1.63
N ARG A 120 -11.53 8.17 -2.27
CA ARG A 120 -10.90 6.88 -1.99
C ARG A 120 -9.98 6.50 -3.13
N PHE A 121 -8.72 6.25 -2.81
CA PHE A 121 -7.76 5.64 -3.71
C PHE A 121 -7.64 4.15 -3.41
N THR A 122 -7.64 3.31 -4.43
CA THR A 122 -7.56 1.85 -4.32
C THR A 122 -6.68 1.30 -5.42
N VAL A 123 -5.82 0.33 -5.14
CA VAL A 123 -4.97 -0.34 -6.16
C VAL A 123 -4.83 -1.82 -5.82
N TRP A 124 -4.70 -2.68 -6.83
CA TRP A 124 -4.24 -4.06 -6.63
C TRP A 124 -2.73 -4.12 -6.69
N ALA A 125 -2.12 -4.77 -5.70
CA ALA A 125 -0.68 -4.96 -5.64
C ALA A 125 -0.30 -6.43 -5.43
N ARG A 126 0.85 -6.81 -5.96
CA ARG A 126 1.49 -8.11 -5.79
C ARG A 126 2.98 -7.91 -5.59
N GLY A 127 3.58 -8.63 -4.65
CA GLY A 127 5.02 -8.62 -4.42
C GLY A 127 5.65 -9.98 -4.69
N ARG A 128 6.90 -9.98 -5.14
CA ARG A 128 7.79 -11.16 -5.14
C ARG A 128 9.20 -10.81 -4.64
N GLY A 129 9.69 -11.60 -3.68
CA GLY A 129 11.04 -11.48 -3.13
C GLY A 129 11.71 -12.84 -3.10
N SER A 130 12.77 -13.07 -3.87
CA SER A 130 13.40 -14.40 -3.95
C SER A 130 14.81 -14.36 -4.54
N ASN A 131 15.64 -15.34 -4.17
CA ASN A 131 16.88 -15.62 -4.90
C ASN A 131 16.68 -16.55 -6.10
N GLU A 132 15.53 -17.22 -6.20
CA GLU A 132 15.20 -18.13 -7.29
C GLU A 132 14.50 -17.38 -8.42
N ASN A 133 14.62 -17.90 -9.65
CA ASN A 133 13.93 -17.31 -10.80
C ASN A 133 12.42 -17.60 -10.75
N TYR A 134 11.61 -16.67 -11.24
CA TYR A 134 10.18 -16.91 -11.45
C TYR A 134 9.96 -18.16 -12.34
N PRO A 135 9.00 -19.05 -12.05
CA PRO A 135 7.89 -18.92 -11.10
C PRO A 135 8.13 -19.52 -9.70
N ALA A 136 9.39 -19.67 -9.26
CA ALA A 136 9.65 -20.09 -7.88
C ALA A 136 9.01 -19.09 -6.89
N PRO A 137 8.48 -19.57 -5.76
CA PRO A 137 7.77 -18.73 -4.79
C PRO A 137 8.70 -17.70 -4.13
N SER A 138 8.07 -16.67 -3.58
CA SER A 138 8.66 -15.66 -2.72
C SER A 138 9.07 -16.28 -1.38
N GLU A 139 10.15 -15.76 -0.80
CA GLU A 139 10.55 -16.09 0.56
C GLU A 139 9.59 -15.41 1.54
N THR A 140 8.87 -16.18 2.35
CA THR A 140 7.83 -15.65 3.25
C THR A 140 8.38 -14.81 4.40
N GLY A 141 9.70 -14.84 4.65
CA GLY A 141 10.36 -14.02 5.68
C GLY A 141 10.79 -12.63 5.20
N LEU A 142 10.63 -12.32 3.91
CA LEU A 142 10.94 -10.99 3.38
C LEU A 142 9.82 -10.01 3.69
N ARG A 143 10.20 -8.74 3.89
CA ARG A 143 9.25 -7.64 4.01
C ARG A 143 9.17 -6.92 2.67
N MET A 144 7.96 -6.58 2.25
CA MET A 144 7.62 -6.02 0.93
C MET A 144 6.61 -4.91 1.15
N ASP A 145 6.92 -3.99 2.07
CA ASP A 145 6.00 -3.04 2.67
C ASP A 145 5.27 -2.21 1.60
N ILE A 146 4.08 -2.68 1.23
CA ILE A 146 3.29 -2.08 0.16
C ILE A 146 2.13 -1.31 0.75
N GLN A 147 1.95 -0.07 0.30
CA GLN A 147 0.86 0.81 0.69
C GLN A 147 0.48 1.75 -0.46
N VAL A 148 -0.61 2.49 -0.27
CA VAL A 148 -0.99 3.60 -1.14
C VAL A 148 -1.19 4.87 -0.34
N GLY A 149 -0.96 6.03 -0.96
CA GLY A 149 -1.06 7.33 -0.31
C GLY A 149 -1.90 8.31 -1.11
N ILE A 150 -2.48 9.29 -0.41
CA ILE A 150 -3.07 10.49 -1.01
C ILE A 150 -2.50 11.71 -0.30
N ASP A 151 -1.86 12.59 -1.07
CA ASP A 151 -1.62 13.98 -0.69
C ASP A 151 -2.93 14.77 -0.90
N PRO A 152 -3.55 15.33 0.16
CA PRO A 152 -4.80 16.06 0.09
C PRO A 152 -4.71 17.40 -0.67
N ASN A 153 -3.51 17.98 -0.79
CA ASN A 153 -3.26 19.28 -1.40
C ASN A 153 -2.78 19.16 -2.86
N GLY A 154 -2.23 17.99 -3.22
CA GLY A 154 -1.82 17.65 -4.58
C GLY A 154 -0.48 18.25 -5.01
N SER A 155 0.46 18.39 -4.09
CA SER A 155 1.84 18.85 -4.34
C SER A 155 2.63 17.92 -5.27
N GLY A 156 2.29 16.63 -5.27
CA GLY A 156 3.04 15.58 -5.96
C GLY A 156 4.30 15.13 -5.23
N LEU A 157 4.57 15.65 -4.03
CA LEU A 157 5.72 15.28 -3.21
C LEU A 157 5.33 14.14 -2.27
N TRP A 158 5.90 12.96 -2.47
CA TRP A 158 5.65 11.80 -1.61
C TRP A 158 6.16 12.00 -0.17
N THR A 159 7.08 12.95 0.02
CA THR A 159 7.63 13.36 1.32
C THR A 159 6.81 14.44 2.01
N ASP A 160 5.72 14.94 1.41
CA ASP A 160 4.87 15.91 2.09
C ASP A 160 4.30 15.27 3.36
N SER A 161 4.38 16.01 4.45
CA SER A 161 3.95 15.56 5.77
C SER A 161 2.46 15.24 5.79
N ASP A 162 1.65 15.90 4.95
CA ASP A 162 0.19 15.71 4.95
C ASP A 162 -0.28 14.53 4.09
N VAL A 163 0.63 13.82 3.40
CA VAL A 163 0.31 12.56 2.71
C VAL A 163 -0.25 11.57 3.70
N GLN A 164 -1.48 11.12 3.46
CA GLN A 164 -2.09 10.06 4.24
C GLN A 164 -1.85 8.73 3.55
N TRP A 165 -1.11 7.86 4.23
CA TRP A 165 -0.81 6.51 3.76
C TRP A 165 -1.83 5.50 4.33
N SER A 166 -2.14 4.47 3.54
CA SER A 166 -2.91 3.31 4.00
C SER A 166 -2.14 2.51 5.06
N GLY A 167 -2.79 1.48 5.62
CA GLY A 167 -2.04 0.38 6.25
C GLY A 167 -1.13 -0.31 5.22
N LEU A 168 -0.05 -0.93 5.71
CA LEU A 168 0.85 -1.73 4.87
C LEU A 168 0.29 -3.14 4.67
N ILE A 169 0.56 -3.72 3.51
CA ILE A 169 0.26 -5.11 3.16
C ILE A 169 1.55 -5.85 2.75
N GLN A 170 1.52 -7.18 2.81
CA GLN A 170 2.63 -8.06 2.41
C GLN A 170 2.14 -9.07 1.36
N PRO A 171 1.85 -8.64 0.12
CA PRO A 171 1.20 -9.46 -0.89
C PRO A 171 2.15 -10.46 -1.57
N HIS A 172 2.72 -11.40 -0.81
CA HIS A 172 3.59 -12.44 -1.36
C HIS A 172 2.86 -13.30 -2.38
N ASP A 173 3.27 -13.20 -3.65
CA ASP A 173 2.82 -14.02 -4.77
C ASP A 173 1.29 -14.05 -5.01
N GLN A 174 0.55 -13.10 -4.44
CA GLN A 174 -0.89 -13.00 -4.59
C GLN A 174 -1.28 -11.54 -4.75
N TRP A 175 -2.28 -11.30 -5.60
CA TRP A 175 -2.86 -9.97 -5.72
C TRP A 175 -3.69 -9.65 -4.47
N GLN A 176 -3.40 -8.52 -3.84
CA GLN A 176 -4.15 -7.97 -2.73
C GLN A 176 -4.51 -6.52 -3.00
N GLN A 177 -5.71 -6.12 -2.62
CA GLN A 177 -6.17 -4.75 -2.80
C GLN A 177 -5.81 -3.92 -1.56
N VAL A 178 -5.35 -2.69 -1.79
CA VAL A 178 -5.01 -1.72 -0.74
C VAL A 178 -5.71 -0.39 -1.02
N SER A 179 -6.12 0.32 0.04
CA SER A 179 -6.94 1.53 -0.09
C SER A 179 -6.72 2.54 1.04
N VAL A 180 -6.94 3.82 0.73
CA VAL A 180 -6.95 4.94 1.68
C VAL A 180 -8.03 5.95 1.27
N GLU A 181 -8.64 6.63 2.24
CA GLU A 181 -9.60 7.72 2.01
C GLU A 181 -9.09 9.04 2.60
N VAL A 182 -9.21 10.13 1.83
CA VAL A 182 -8.73 11.46 2.21
C VAL A 182 -9.69 12.54 1.75
N THR A 183 -9.85 13.59 2.56
CA THR A 183 -10.59 14.78 2.17
C THR A 183 -9.64 15.78 1.52
N ALA A 184 -9.92 16.16 0.28
CA ALA A 184 -9.09 17.11 -0.45
C ALA A 184 -9.08 18.48 0.23
N THR A 185 -7.89 19.05 0.45
CA THR A 185 -7.71 20.41 0.97
C THR A 185 -7.56 21.43 -0.16
N GLY A 186 -7.10 20.98 -1.33
CA GLY A 186 -6.96 21.77 -2.55
C GLY A 186 -7.92 21.35 -3.67
N ASP A 187 -7.72 21.95 -4.85
CA ASP A 187 -8.41 21.58 -6.11
C ASP A 187 -7.72 20.42 -6.85
N LYS A 188 -6.70 19.84 -6.22
CA LYS A 188 -5.96 18.67 -6.68
C LYS A 188 -5.66 17.73 -5.51
N VAL A 189 -5.41 16.48 -5.85
CA VAL A 189 -4.79 15.49 -4.97
C VAL A 189 -3.74 14.73 -5.76
N SER A 190 -2.70 14.25 -5.08
CA SER A 190 -1.70 13.35 -5.65
C SER A 190 -1.86 11.98 -5.01
N VAL A 191 -1.98 10.95 -5.84
CA VAL A 191 -2.04 9.56 -5.38
C VAL A 191 -0.69 8.89 -5.59
N PHE A 192 -0.32 7.98 -4.70
CA PHE A 192 0.96 7.28 -4.73
C PHE A 192 0.75 5.79 -4.51
N THR A 193 1.36 4.94 -5.33
CA THR A 193 1.67 3.56 -4.93
C THR A 193 3.03 3.53 -4.25
N ALA A 194 3.24 2.59 -3.33
CA ALA A 194 4.51 2.43 -2.64
C ALA A 194 4.83 0.95 -2.40
N GLY A 195 6.10 0.60 -2.58
CA GLY A 195 6.73 -0.58 -1.99
C GLY A 195 8.01 -0.18 -1.29
N ASP A 196 8.32 -0.78 -0.15
CA ASP A 196 9.57 -0.62 0.57
C ASP A 196 10.16 -1.98 0.98
N TYR A 197 11.36 -2.28 0.51
CA TYR A 197 12.12 -3.48 0.87
C TYR A 197 13.27 -3.19 1.84
N GLY A 198 13.57 -1.93 2.14
CA GLY A 198 14.63 -1.55 3.06
C GLY A 198 14.14 -1.64 4.50
N LEU A 199 14.81 -2.46 5.31
CA LEU A 199 14.55 -2.54 6.74
C LEU A 199 15.88 -2.53 7.51
N GLU A 200 16.05 -1.55 8.38
CA GLU A 200 17.24 -1.44 9.22
C GLU A 200 17.33 -2.64 10.17
N GLY A 201 18.53 -3.21 10.28
CA GLY A 201 18.83 -4.41 11.06
C GLY A 201 18.48 -5.74 10.37
N VAL A 202 17.87 -5.74 9.18
CA VAL A 202 17.42 -6.97 8.49
C VAL A 202 17.96 -7.05 7.07
N ASN A 203 18.59 -8.17 6.73
CA ASN A 203 19.06 -8.39 5.36
C ASN A 203 17.91 -8.79 4.41
N GLN A 204 17.38 -7.78 3.70
CA GLN A 204 16.30 -7.93 2.72
C GLN A 204 16.81 -8.10 1.28
N CYS A 205 18.11 -8.04 1.03
CA CYS A 205 18.63 -8.12 -0.34
C CYS A 205 18.41 -9.50 -0.95
N ARG A 206 17.83 -9.52 -2.16
CA ARG A 206 17.58 -10.73 -2.95
C ARG A 206 17.80 -10.45 -4.42
N ALA A 207 18.04 -11.51 -5.19
CA ALA A 207 18.17 -11.41 -6.64
C ALA A 207 16.95 -10.74 -7.31
N HIS A 208 15.76 -10.97 -6.75
CA HIS A 208 14.48 -10.47 -7.23
C HIS A 208 13.75 -9.79 -6.07
N LEU A 209 13.52 -8.48 -6.17
CA LEU A 209 12.71 -7.68 -5.26
C LEU A 209 11.74 -6.86 -6.11
N ASP A 210 10.59 -7.46 -6.41
CA ASP A 210 9.68 -7.00 -7.46
C ASP A 210 8.29 -6.73 -6.91
N THR A 211 7.67 -5.64 -7.36
CA THR A 211 6.29 -5.30 -7.05
C THR A 211 5.54 -4.96 -8.33
N TRP A 212 4.31 -5.46 -8.45
CA TRP A 212 3.39 -5.13 -9.53
C TRP A 212 2.16 -4.41 -9.00
N PHE A 213 1.74 -3.35 -9.70
CA PHE A 213 0.51 -2.61 -9.45
C PHE A 213 -0.40 -2.68 -10.67
N ASP A 214 -1.70 -2.83 -10.41
CA ASP A 214 -2.72 -2.92 -11.45
C ASP A 214 -4.07 -2.38 -10.93
N SER A 215 -4.97 -2.02 -11.85
CA SER A 215 -6.38 -1.77 -11.58
C SER A 215 -6.61 -0.76 -10.45
N ALA A 216 -5.98 0.39 -10.59
CA ALA A 216 -6.09 1.54 -9.72
C ALA A 216 -7.44 2.26 -9.88
N GLU A 217 -7.94 2.83 -8.80
CA GLU A 217 -9.18 3.61 -8.80
C GLU A 217 -9.07 4.78 -7.83
N LEU A 218 -9.41 5.98 -8.31
CA LEU A 218 -9.66 7.14 -7.46
C LEU A 218 -11.07 7.63 -7.72
N ILE A 219 -11.92 7.57 -6.69
CA ILE A 219 -13.33 7.94 -6.78
C ILE A 219 -13.73 8.84 -5.63
N GLU A 220 -14.66 9.76 -5.88
CA GLU A 220 -15.31 10.55 -4.84
C GLU A 220 -16.30 9.67 -4.07
N VAL A 221 -16.11 9.51 -2.76
CA VAL A 221 -16.98 8.66 -1.92
C VAL A 221 -18.14 9.41 -1.27
N GLY A 222 -18.24 10.72 -1.52
CA GLY A 222 -19.17 11.64 -0.85
C GLY A 222 -18.67 12.05 0.54
N PRO A 223 -19.25 13.09 1.18
CA PRO A 223 -18.86 13.46 2.53
C PRO A 223 -19.11 12.30 3.50
N PRO A 224 -18.31 12.17 4.59
CA PRO A 224 -18.64 11.25 5.67
C PRO A 224 -20.11 11.47 6.04
N PRO A 225 -20.90 10.40 6.25
CA PRO A 225 -22.31 10.58 6.60
C PRO A 225 -22.40 11.57 7.74
N THR A 226 -23.04 12.73 7.51
CA THR A 226 -23.38 13.64 8.59
C THR A 226 -24.18 12.79 9.58
N ASN A 227 -23.73 12.73 10.83
CA ASN A 227 -24.45 12.07 11.92
C ASN A 227 -25.89 12.59 11.94
N THR A 228 -26.76 11.94 11.18
CA THR A 228 -28.18 12.19 11.21
C THR A 228 -28.60 11.56 12.52
N PRO A 229 -29.23 12.31 13.44
CA PRO A 229 -29.73 11.73 14.67
C PRO A 229 -30.52 10.48 14.30
N VAL A 230 -30.09 9.32 14.81
CA VAL A 230 -30.83 8.07 14.63
C VAL A 230 -32.28 8.37 15.05
N PRO A 231 -33.30 8.10 14.21
CA PRO A 231 -34.68 8.25 14.65
C PRO A 231 -34.83 7.43 15.94
N GLN A 232 -35.19 8.11 17.03
CA GLN A 232 -35.41 7.48 18.32
C GLN A 232 -36.29 6.24 18.11
N PRO A 233 -35.92 5.05 18.62
CA PRO A 233 -36.70 3.84 18.41
C PRO A 233 -38.11 4.05 18.97
N THR A 234 -39.09 4.12 18.06
CA THR A 234 -40.49 4.02 18.43
C THR A 234 -40.79 2.54 18.64
N PHE A 235 -40.96 2.14 19.90
CA PHE A 235 -41.38 0.79 20.25
C PHE A 235 -42.69 0.47 19.51
N PRO A 236 -42.75 -0.60 18.70
CA PRO A 236 -44.02 -1.07 18.16
C PRO A 236 -44.93 -1.56 19.31
N PRO A 237 -46.26 -1.39 19.20
CA PRO A 237 -47.17 -1.90 20.21
C PRO A 237 -47.08 -3.43 20.31
N PRO A 238 -47.21 -4.00 21.53
CA PRO A 238 -47.04 -5.43 21.75
C PRO A 238 -48.09 -6.24 20.97
N PRO A 239 -47.72 -7.38 20.37
CA PRO A 239 -48.65 -8.22 19.63
C PRO A 239 -49.69 -8.88 20.56
N PRO A 240 -50.93 -9.12 20.08
CA PRO A 240 -51.96 -9.78 20.88
C PRO A 240 -51.57 -11.23 21.22
N ALA A 241 -51.70 -11.60 22.49
CA ALA A 241 -51.48 -12.96 22.97
C ALA A 241 -52.41 -13.95 22.25
N THR A 242 -51.82 -14.95 21.60
CA THR A 242 -52.55 -16.08 20.98
C THR A 242 -52.30 -17.33 21.80
N ASN A 243 -53.39 -17.95 22.27
CA ASN A 243 -53.38 -19.22 23.00
C ASN A 243 -53.17 -20.38 22.01
N THR A 244 -51.97 -20.93 21.98
CA THR A 244 -51.68 -22.18 21.25
C THR A 244 -51.69 -23.35 22.25
N PRO A 245 -52.40 -24.46 21.98
CA PRO A 245 -52.46 -25.60 22.88
C PRO A 245 -51.14 -26.37 22.94
N ILE A 246 -50.81 -26.81 24.14
CA ILE A 246 -49.61 -27.59 24.51
C ILE A 246 -49.76 -29.04 24.01
N PRO A 247 -48.78 -29.62 23.29
CA PRO A 247 -48.78 -31.04 23.00
C PRO A 247 -48.37 -31.88 24.22
N GLN A 248 -49.08 -32.99 24.40
CA GLN A 248 -48.93 -33.98 25.47
C GLN A 248 -47.59 -34.74 25.37
N PRO A 249 -46.90 -35.05 26.48
CA PRO A 249 -45.61 -35.73 26.43
C PRO A 249 -45.77 -37.23 26.11
N THR A 250 -45.01 -37.68 25.11
CA THR A 250 -44.80 -39.10 24.79
C THR A 250 -43.68 -39.66 25.67
N ALA A 251 -43.89 -40.81 26.29
CA ALA A 251 -42.91 -41.47 27.12
C ALA A 251 -41.70 -41.95 26.30
N VAL A 252 -40.50 -41.55 26.71
CA VAL A 252 -39.20 -41.98 26.19
C VAL A 252 -38.76 -43.23 26.97
N PRO A 253 -38.18 -44.28 26.34
CA PRO A 253 -37.76 -45.47 27.05
C PRO A 253 -36.52 -45.18 27.92
N THR A 254 -36.48 -45.83 29.09
CA THR A 254 -35.39 -45.81 30.05
C THR A 254 -34.13 -46.42 29.46
N GLU A 255 -33.08 -45.61 29.28
CA GLU A 255 -31.74 -46.12 28.97
C GLU A 255 -31.05 -46.67 30.23
N THR A 256 -30.46 -47.85 30.06
CA THR A 256 -29.62 -48.55 31.03
C THR A 256 -28.34 -47.76 31.30
N ALA A 257 -28.04 -47.47 32.57
CA ALA A 257 -26.85 -46.74 32.98
C ALA A 257 -25.55 -47.49 32.60
N VAL A 258 -24.69 -46.82 31.84
CA VAL A 258 -23.28 -47.18 31.60
C VAL A 258 -22.45 -46.55 32.74
N PRO A 259 -21.47 -47.25 33.34
CA PRO A 259 -20.74 -46.72 34.49
C PRO A 259 -19.93 -45.47 34.14
N THR A 260 -20.13 -44.42 34.93
CA THR A 260 -19.42 -43.14 34.90
C THR A 260 -17.92 -43.34 35.10
N GLN A 261 -17.13 -43.02 34.08
CA GLN A 261 -15.68 -42.83 34.24
C GLN A 261 -15.43 -41.49 34.94
N ALA A 262 -14.46 -41.49 35.86
CA ALA A 262 -14.03 -40.30 36.60
C ALA A 262 -13.61 -39.16 35.64
N PRO A 263 -13.80 -37.88 36.00
CA PRO A 263 -13.41 -36.76 35.14
C PRO A 263 -11.89 -36.79 34.91
N THR A 264 -11.50 -37.04 33.67
CA THR A 264 -10.15 -36.79 33.18
C THR A 264 -9.95 -35.28 33.16
N ASN A 265 -8.89 -34.78 33.81
CA ASN A 265 -8.47 -33.38 33.71
C ASN A 265 -8.34 -32.99 32.23
N THR A 266 -9.29 -32.22 31.70
CA THR A 266 -9.09 -31.49 30.45
C THR A 266 -8.04 -30.42 30.74
N PRO A 267 -6.89 -30.40 30.05
CA PRO A 267 -5.94 -29.33 30.23
C PRO A 267 -6.62 -27.98 29.92
N GLU A 268 -6.51 -27.03 30.83
CA GLU A 268 -6.85 -25.63 30.56
C GLU A 268 -6.07 -25.17 29.31
N PRO A 269 -6.70 -24.50 28.32
CA PRO A 269 -5.97 -23.94 27.19
C PRO A 269 -4.82 -23.11 27.73
N PRO A 270 -3.59 -23.25 27.20
CA PRO A 270 -2.47 -22.44 27.67
C PRO A 270 -2.86 -20.97 27.58
N ALA A 271 -2.64 -20.23 28.67
CA ALA A 271 -2.90 -18.79 28.71
C ALA A 271 -2.12 -18.13 27.56
N GLY A 272 -2.81 -17.38 26.69
CA GLY A 272 -2.16 -16.60 25.64
C GLY A 272 -1.26 -15.51 26.25
N ALA A 273 -0.28 -15.06 25.47
CA ALA A 273 0.58 -13.95 25.85
C ALA A 273 -0.13 -12.60 25.65
N THR A 274 0.45 -11.55 26.24
CA THR A 274 -0.01 -10.16 26.11
C THR A 274 1.15 -9.23 25.77
N ILE A 275 0.95 -8.34 24.79
CA ILE A 275 1.89 -7.24 24.48
C ILE A 275 1.16 -5.91 24.69
N CYS A 276 1.71 -5.04 25.54
CA CYS A 276 1.18 -3.72 25.83
C CYS A 276 2.08 -2.64 25.23
N ILE A 277 1.49 -1.71 24.47
CA ILE A 277 2.19 -0.74 23.63
C ILE A 277 1.75 0.67 24.03
N ASN A 278 2.69 1.59 24.22
CA ASN A 278 2.38 3.00 24.47
C ASN A 278 3.31 3.95 23.70
N ALA A 279 2.92 5.22 23.59
CA ALA A 279 3.74 6.28 23.01
C ALA A 279 3.97 7.39 24.02
N PHE A 280 5.20 7.90 24.11
CA PHE A 280 5.54 9.08 24.90
C PHE A 280 5.94 10.25 24.01
N ALA A 281 5.70 11.46 24.51
CA ALA A 281 6.13 12.69 23.86
C ALA A 281 7.59 12.94 24.23
N ASP A 282 8.50 12.78 23.28
CA ASP A 282 9.93 12.99 23.46
C ASP A 282 10.28 14.39 22.95
N ASP A 283 9.87 15.41 23.69
CA ASP A 283 9.95 16.80 23.25
C ASP A 283 11.40 17.24 22.99
N ASN A 284 12.36 16.63 23.69
CA ASN A 284 13.78 16.93 23.52
C ASN A 284 14.51 16.03 22.50
N GLY A 285 13.86 14.95 22.04
CA GLY A 285 14.34 14.06 20.98
C GLY A 285 15.49 13.15 21.38
N ASN A 286 15.62 12.80 22.67
CA ASN A 286 16.73 11.98 23.17
C ASN A 286 16.45 10.47 23.19
N GLY A 287 15.24 10.05 22.81
CA GLY A 287 14.79 8.67 22.76
C GLY A 287 14.39 8.08 24.11
N GLN A 288 14.28 8.87 25.17
CA GLN A 288 13.90 8.44 26.52
C GLN A 288 12.74 9.28 27.05
N GLN A 289 11.80 8.65 27.77
CA GLN A 289 10.74 9.39 28.43
C GLN A 289 11.27 10.04 29.71
N ASP A 290 11.44 11.36 29.68
CA ASP A 290 11.83 12.14 30.85
C ASP A 290 10.65 12.41 31.80
N ALA A 291 10.94 12.78 33.06
CA ALA A 291 9.89 13.04 34.06
C ALA A 291 8.95 14.21 33.71
N ALA A 292 9.39 15.11 32.82
CA ALA A 292 8.60 16.22 32.31
C ALA A 292 7.77 15.84 31.07
N GLU A 293 8.02 14.67 30.49
CA GLU A 293 7.47 14.22 29.22
C GLU A 293 6.26 13.30 29.43
N GLY A 294 5.16 13.66 28.77
CA GLY A 294 3.89 12.96 28.88
C GLY A 294 3.76 11.79 27.92
N TYR A 295 2.56 11.20 27.89
CA TYR A 295 2.18 10.24 26.87
C TYR A 295 1.62 10.96 25.64
N MET A 296 1.90 10.43 24.46
CA MET A 296 1.49 11.03 23.20
C MET A 296 0.25 10.31 22.65
N ALA A 297 -0.79 11.08 22.32
CA ALA A 297 -2.01 10.57 21.70
C ALA A 297 -1.87 10.48 20.18
N ASN A 298 -2.73 9.68 19.56
CA ASN A 298 -2.86 9.58 18.10
C ASN A 298 -1.64 8.99 17.39
N VAL A 299 -0.78 8.27 18.12
CA VAL A 299 0.28 7.48 17.54
C VAL A 299 -0.28 6.14 17.10
N ALA A 300 -0.23 5.85 15.81
CA ALA A 300 -0.67 4.57 15.28
C ALA A 300 0.39 3.50 15.49
N PHE A 301 -0.05 2.31 15.89
CA PHE A 301 0.78 1.13 16.07
C PHE A 301 0.28 -0.01 15.20
N ARG A 302 1.22 -0.86 14.80
CA ARG A 302 0.93 -2.14 14.17
C ARG A 302 1.66 -3.26 14.90
N LEU A 303 0.91 -4.32 15.20
CA LEU A 303 1.44 -5.57 15.73
C LEU A 303 1.39 -6.62 14.61
N ALA A 304 2.54 -7.17 14.26
CA ALA A 304 2.65 -8.22 13.25
C ALA A 304 3.34 -9.46 13.83
N SER A 305 2.85 -10.63 13.42
CA SER A 305 3.55 -11.90 13.57
C SER A 305 4.48 -12.12 12.36
N SER A 306 5.18 -13.25 12.31
CA SER A 306 5.99 -13.62 11.14
C SER A 306 5.20 -13.85 9.85
N THR A 307 3.87 -14.00 9.90
CA THR A 307 3.05 -14.37 8.72
C THR A 307 1.91 -13.40 8.41
N GLN A 308 1.53 -12.52 9.35
CA GLN A 308 0.39 -11.61 9.16
C GLN A 308 0.40 -10.46 10.16
N ILE A 309 -0.27 -9.37 9.79
CA ILE A 309 -0.66 -8.31 10.72
C ILE A 309 -1.71 -8.89 11.67
N VAL A 310 -1.39 -8.85 12.96
CA VAL A 310 -2.26 -9.36 14.02
C VAL A 310 -3.29 -8.31 14.37
N SER A 311 -2.85 -7.05 14.49
CA SER A 311 -3.74 -5.94 14.85
C SER A 311 -3.08 -4.58 14.65
N GLN A 312 -3.89 -3.52 14.76
CA GLN A 312 -3.47 -2.13 14.79
C GLN A 312 -4.14 -1.42 15.96
N ALA A 313 -3.47 -0.41 16.51
CA ALA A 313 -3.98 0.40 17.59
C ALA A 313 -3.58 1.86 17.42
N VAL A 314 -4.20 2.74 18.21
CA VAL A 314 -3.81 4.15 18.31
C VAL A 314 -3.67 4.49 19.78
N SER A 315 -2.58 5.18 20.15
CA SER A 315 -2.34 5.60 21.53
C SER A 315 -3.39 6.62 22.01
N SER A 316 -3.75 6.52 23.28
CA SER A 316 -4.70 7.43 23.93
C SER A 316 -4.06 8.72 24.45
N GLY A 317 -2.71 8.78 24.51
CA GLY A 317 -1.96 9.86 25.15
C GLY A 317 -2.05 9.86 26.67
N THR A 318 -2.28 8.68 27.26
CA THR A 318 -2.32 8.49 28.71
C THR A 318 -1.34 7.39 29.12
N ASN A 319 -1.15 7.21 30.43
CA ASN A 319 -0.33 6.13 30.98
C ASN A 319 -0.92 4.73 30.74
N ASP A 320 -2.13 4.63 30.21
CA ASP A 320 -2.79 3.37 29.92
C ASP A 320 -2.36 2.87 28.53
N PRO A 321 -1.51 1.82 28.45
CA PRO A 321 -1.07 1.26 27.18
C PRO A 321 -2.22 0.54 26.47
N VAL A 322 -2.12 0.41 25.15
CA VAL A 322 -3.00 -0.49 24.40
C VAL A 322 -2.42 -1.90 24.44
N CYS A 323 -3.17 -2.85 25.00
CA CYS A 323 -2.73 -4.23 25.18
C CYS A 323 -3.42 -5.18 24.18
N PHE A 324 -2.61 -6.05 23.57
CA PHE A 324 -3.04 -7.13 22.69
C PHE A 324 -2.92 -8.44 23.47
N GLU A 325 -4.05 -9.07 23.76
CA GLU A 325 -4.14 -10.27 24.58
C GLU A 325 -4.40 -11.53 23.74
N GLY A 326 -4.14 -12.70 24.30
CA GLY A 326 -4.44 -13.97 23.64
C GLY A 326 -3.48 -14.33 22.51
N LEU A 327 -2.27 -13.73 22.51
CA LEU A 327 -1.25 -13.97 21.50
C LEU A 327 -0.65 -15.37 21.66
N GLU A 328 -0.37 -16.03 20.55
CA GLU A 328 0.39 -17.28 20.57
C GLU A 328 1.84 -17.00 21.01
N PRO A 329 2.51 -17.93 21.71
CA PRO A 329 3.93 -17.76 22.03
C PRO A 329 4.78 -17.62 20.76
N GLY A 330 5.64 -16.62 20.72
CA GLY A 330 6.44 -16.31 19.53
C GLY A 330 7.05 -14.92 19.54
N THR A 331 7.68 -14.58 18.42
CA THR A 331 8.26 -13.25 18.21
C THR A 331 7.32 -12.41 17.36
N TYR A 332 7.00 -11.22 17.87
CA TYR A 332 6.17 -10.22 17.22
C TYR A 332 6.99 -8.98 16.89
N GLN A 333 6.62 -8.31 15.80
CA GLN A 333 7.11 -6.99 15.47
C GLN A 333 6.05 -5.97 15.87
N VAL A 334 6.47 -4.99 16.66
CA VAL A 334 5.67 -3.82 16.98
C VAL A 334 6.25 -2.65 16.22
N GLU A 335 5.42 -1.92 15.50
CA GLU A 335 5.84 -0.75 14.73
C GLU A 335 5.00 0.44 15.12
N GLN A 336 5.66 1.56 15.35
CA GLN A 336 5.05 2.87 15.34
C GLN A 336 4.96 3.40 13.91
N ILE A 337 3.77 3.76 13.51
CA ILE A 337 3.50 4.43 12.24
C ILE A 337 3.49 5.93 12.52
N THR A 338 4.50 6.63 12.01
CA THR A 338 4.58 8.09 12.06
C THR A 338 3.95 8.69 10.80
N SER A 339 2.99 9.61 10.98
CA SER A 339 2.37 10.38 9.89
C SER A 339 2.26 11.85 10.27
N GLY A 340 2.08 12.73 9.29
CA GLY A 340 1.99 14.15 9.59
C GLY A 340 3.32 14.75 10.04
N ARG A 341 3.23 15.65 11.02
CA ARG A 341 4.36 16.31 11.68
C ARG A 341 5.02 15.45 12.77
N LEU A 342 4.65 14.16 12.85
CA LEU A 342 5.15 13.27 13.89
C LEU A 342 6.48 12.66 13.46
N GLU A 343 7.53 12.89 14.25
CA GLU A 343 8.86 12.33 14.04
C GLU A 343 9.18 11.32 15.13
N ALA A 344 9.54 10.09 14.74
CA ALA A 344 10.01 9.07 15.68
C ALA A 344 11.39 9.46 16.23
N THR A 345 11.54 9.40 17.54
CA THR A 345 12.79 9.70 18.25
C THR A 345 13.38 8.44 18.91
N THR A 346 12.59 7.36 18.96
CA THR A 346 13.07 5.98 19.14
C THR A 346 13.11 5.25 17.81
N ALA A 347 13.58 4.00 17.80
CA ALA A 347 13.41 3.11 16.65
C ALA A 347 11.92 3.02 16.28
N SER A 348 11.59 3.06 14.98
CA SER A 348 10.20 2.98 14.50
C SER A 348 9.58 1.59 14.71
N ASN A 349 10.37 0.57 15.04
CA ASN A 349 9.90 -0.77 15.34
C ASN A 349 10.69 -1.44 16.47
N ALA A 350 10.12 -2.49 17.04
CA ALA A 350 10.70 -3.31 18.10
C ALA A 350 10.28 -4.77 17.96
N SER A 351 11.25 -5.67 18.11
CA SER A 351 11.03 -7.12 18.19
C SER A 351 10.73 -7.53 19.62
N VAL A 352 9.57 -8.15 19.86
CA VAL A 352 9.12 -8.58 21.18
C VAL A 352 8.87 -10.09 21.15
N THR A 353 9.61 -10.85 21.95
CA THR A 353 9.39 -12.30 22.11
C THR A 353 8.61 -12.57 23.39
N VAL A 354 7.52 -13.32 23.27
CA VAL A 354 6.62 -13.65 24.38
C VAL A 354 6.40 -15.15 24.50
N GLU A 355 6.42 -15.65 25.73
CA GLU A 355 6.03 -17.02 26.08
C GLU A 355 4.55 -17.08 26.52
N ALA A 356 3.98 -18.29 26.62
CA ALA A 356 2.59 -18.48 27.05
C ALA A 356 2.33 -17.82 28.42
N GLY A 357 1.31 -16.95 28.49
CA GLY A 357 0.93 -16.20 29.69
C GLY A 357 1.86 -15.03 30.05
N GLN A 358 2.89 -14.75 29.26
CA GLN A 358 3.79 -13.61 29.50
C GLN A 358 3.11 -12.29 29.13
N VAL A 359 3.35 -11.25 29.94
CA VAL A 359 3.04 -9.86 29.58
C VAL A 359 4.34 -9.12 29.26
N ALA A 360 4.43 -8.54 28.07
CA ALA A 360 5.54 -7.70 27.64
C ALA A 360 5.08 -6.26 27.38
N GLY A 361 5.92 -5.28 27.70
CA GLY A 361 5.67 -3.87 27.45
C GLY A 361 6.68 -3.29 26.47
N VAL A 362 6.23 -2.46 25.55
CA VAL A 362 7.08 -1.67 24.65
C VAL A 362 6.55 -0.24 24.56
N GLN A 363 7.45 0.72 24.44
CA GLN A 363 7.11 2.13 24.30
C GLN A 363 7.89 2.76 23.17
N PHE A 364 7.26 3.73 22.49
CA PHE A 364 7.87 4.49 21.42
C PHE A 364 7.86 5.99 21.72
N GLY A 365 8.97 6.66 21.46
CA GLY A 365 9.13 8.10 21.62
C GLY A 365 8.91 8.81 20.31
N SER A 366 8.20 9.92 20.35
CA SER A 366 8.08 10.82 19.20
C SER A 366 7.90 12.26 19.59
N ARG A 367 8.27 13.15 18.67
CA ARG A 367 8.06 14.59 18.80
C ARG A 367 7.23 15.13 17.65
N ILE A 368 6.57 16.26 17.90
CA ILE A 368 5.95 17.05 16.83
C ILE A 368 7.02 17.96 16.27
N GLN A 369 7.34 17.85 14.98
CA GLN A 369 8.20 18.80 14.31
C GLN A 369 7.56 20.18 14.37
N VAL A 370 8.20 21.11 15.09
CA VAL A 370 7.87 22.53 15.03
C VAL A 370 8.52 23.05 13.75
N GLU A 371 7.73 23.60 12.83
CA GLU A 371 8.28 24.43 11.74
C GLU A 371 8.99 25.63 12.39
N THR A 372 10.25 25.47 12.75
CA THR A 372 11.16 26.58 12.86
C THR A 372 11.37 27.05 11.43
N GLY A 373 10.84 28.24 11.13
CA GLY A 373 11.12 28.93 9.88
C GLY A 373 12.62 29.19 9.77
N GLU A 374 13.35 28.19 9.28
CA GLU A 374 14.74 28.28 8.90
C GLU A 374 14.85 28.22 7.39
N THR A 375 15.39 29.31 6.89
CA THR A 375 15.88 29.61 5.55
C THR A 375 16.17 28.37 4.71
N ILE A 376 15.35 28.16 3.67
CA ILE A 376 15.60 27.21 2.59
C ILE A 376 16.95 27.59 1.94
N THR A 377 17.98 26.80 2.18
CA THR A 377 19.09 26.68 1.22
C THR A 377 18.64 25.66 0.19
N ASP A 378 18.34 26.17 -1.01
CA ASP A 378 17.96 25.42 -2.21
C ASP A 378 18.84 24.18 -2.40
N GLN A 379 18.23 23.00 -2.32
CA GLN A 379 18.66 21.85 -3.12
C GLN A 379 17.39 21.11 -3.57
N PRO A 380 17.02 21.18 -4.88
CA PRO A 380 15.81 20.52 -5.35
C PRO A 380 16.03 19.01 -5.51
N ASP A 381 15.25 18.22 -4.78
CA ASP A 381 14.99 16.82 -5.14
C ASP A 381 14.17 16.79 -6.44
N SER A 382 14.66 16.03 -7.42
CA SER A 382 14.14 16.05 -8.79
C SER A 382 12.82 15.29 -8.92
N VAL A 383 11.72 16.03 -9.00
CA VAL A 383 10.49 15.57 -9.67
C VAL A 383 10.73 15.71 -11.17
N ALA A 384 10.66 14.62 -11.93
CA ALA A 384 10.68 14.70 -13.39
C ALA A 384 9.35 15.30 -13.86
N ASP A 385 9.39 16.58 -14.22
CA ASP A 385 8.22 17.34 -14.68
C ASP A 385 7.74 16.85 -16.06
N ILE A 386 6.41 16.74 -16.21
CA ILE A 386 5.74 16.31 -17.44
C ILE A 386 5.62 17.54 -18.34
N SER A 387 6.60 17.77 -19.21
CA SER A 387 6.47 18.74 -20.31
C SER A 387 6.30 18.03 -21.67
N PRO A 388 5.28 18.38 -22.47
CA PRO A 388 5.08 17.80 -23.80
C PRO A 388 6.13 18.30 -24.80
N PRO A 389 6.51 17.51 -25.82
CA PRO A 389 7.60 17.86 -26.73
C PRO A 389 7.17 18.97 -27.71
N ALA A 390 7.93 20.06 -27.73
CA ALA A 390 7.91 21.04 -28.83
C ALA A 390 9.07 20.75 -29.79
N PRO A 391 8.92 21.02 -31.11
CA PRO A 391 9.80 20.46 -32.14
C PRO A 391 11.13 21.23 -32.23
N GLU A 392 12.23 20.49 -32.38
CA GLU A 392 13.56 21.07 -32.59
C GLU A 392 13.67 21.73 -33.97
N THR A 393 14.13 22.97 -33.99
CA THR A 393 14.67 23.64 -35.19
C THR A 393 16.19 23.66 -35.11
N ASP A 394 16.77 22.97 -36.07
CA ASP A 394 18.14 23.05 -36.57
C ASP A 394 18.60 24.51 -36.73
N ASP A 395 19.71 24.88 -36.10
CA ASP A 395 20.65 25.79 -36.77
C ASP A 395 22.09 25.57 -36.28
N SER A 396 22.92 25.35 -37.29
CA SER A 396 24.38 25.31 -37.31
C SER A 396 25.05 26.59 -36.81
N VAL A 397 26.30 26.50 -36.33
CA VAL A 397 27.46 27.25 -36.85
C VAL A 397 28.75 26.83 -36.14
N GLU A 398 29.73 26.52 -36.98
CA GLU A 398 31.11 26.14 -36.73
C GLU A 398 32.04 27.38 -36.70
N ARG A 399 33.00 27.48 -35.75
CA ARG A 399 34.42 27.85 -36.01
C ARG A 399 35.25 28.05 -34.73
N GLY A 400 36.48 27.53 -34.78
CA GLY A 400 37.64 28.12 -34.10
C GLY A 400 38.62 27.12 -33.51
N ALA A 401 39.57 26.66 -34.32
CA ALA A 401 40.67 25.77 -33.94
C ALA A 401 41.76 26.49 -33.11
N GLU A 402 42.40 25.76 -32.19
CA GLU A 402 43.87 25.83 -32.02
C GLU A 402 44.42 24.55 -31.35
N GLU A 403 45.52 24.08 -31.92
CA GLU A 403 46.29 22.84 -31.68
C GLU A 403 47.53 23.21 -30.83
N THR A 404 47.89 22.58 -29.71
CA THR A 404 48.79 21.41 -29.58
C THR A 404 49.12 21.24 -28.09
N ALA A 405 49.19 19.99 -27.60
CA ALA A 405 50.35 19.46 -26.85
C ALA A 405 50.07 18.03 -26.35
N VAL A 406 50.94 17.12 -26.80
CA VAL A 406 51.02 15.71 -26.42
C VAL A 406 51.66 15.57 -25.04
N SER A 407 51.10 14.70 -24.19
CA SER A 407 51.86 13.91 -23.21
C SER A 407 51.16 12.58 -22.95
N ASP A 408 51.99 11.56 -22.75
CA ASP A 408 51.77 10.14 -22.99
C ASP A 408 51.28 9.37 -21.74
N GLU A 409 50.71 8.18 -22.00
CA GLU A 409 50.69 6.96 -21.14
C GLU A 409 49.97 7.01 -19.76
N THR A 410 48.76 6.42 -19.64
CA THR A 410 48.44 5.08 -19.05
C THR A 410 47.37 5.31 -17.94
N SER A 411 46.28 4.59 -17.72
CA SER A 411 45.92 3.19 -17.89
C SER A 411 44.39 3.05 -17.78
N GLY A 412 43.79 2.08 -18.47
CA GLY A 412 42.49 1.51 -18.07
C GLY A 412 41.45 1.48 -19.18
N LEU A 413 41.30 0.32 -19.83
CA LEU A 413 40.03 -0.37 -20.10
C LEU A 413 40.31 -1.57 -21.03
N ALA A 414 40.70 -2.68 -20.42
CA ALA A 414 40.52 -4.00 -21.00
C ALA A 414 39.20 -4.56 -20.46
N SER A 415 38.18 -4.76 -21.29
CA SER A 415 37.16 -5.84 -21.16
C SER A 415 36.02 -5.75 -22.18
N TYR A 416 36.30 -5.64 -23.50
CA TYR A 416 35.27 -5.92 -24.53
C TYR A 416 35.79 -6.64 -25.79
N GLY A 417 37.09 -6.98 -25.87
CA GLY A 417 37.68 -7.63 -27.06
C GLY A 417 37.39 -9.13 -27.21
N GLY A 418 37.03 -9.82 -26.12
CA GLY A 418 36.86 -11.28 -26.13
C GLY A 418 35.59 -11.77 -26.84
N LEU A 419 34.50 -11.02 -26.72
CA LEU A 419 33.19 -11.46 -27.21
C LEU A 419 33.04 -11.28 -28.73
N ILE A 420 33.63 -10.22 -29.28
CA ILE A 420 33.61 -9.93 -30.73
C ILE A 420 34.42 -10.98 -31.51
N LEU A 421 35.56 -11.42 -30.97
CA LEU A 421 36.37 -12.47 -31.60
C LEU A 421 35.69 -13.85 -31.55
N LEU A 422 34.94 -14.15 -30.49
CA LEU A 422 34.22 -15.41 -30.33
C LEU A 422 33.04 -15.51 -31.31
N VAL A 423 32.28 -14.42 -31.48
CA VAL A 423 31.18 -14.35 -32.46
C VAL A 423 31.72 -14.48 -33.89
N ALA A 424 32.83 -13.81 -34.21
CA ALA A 424 33.46 -13.94 -35.53
C ALA A 424 33.92 -15.38 -35.82
N ALA A 425 34.50 -16.06 -34.82
CA ALA A 425 34.97 -17.45 -34.98
C ALA A 425 33.82 -18.45 -35.20
N VAL A 426 32.69 -18.29 -34.51
CA VAL A 426 31.51 -19.16 -34.67
C VAL A 426 30.88 -18.97 -36.06
N ILE A 427 30.79 -17.74 -36.54
CA ILE A 427 30.29 -17.44 -37.89
C ILE A 427 31.20 -18.08 -38.95
N LEU A 428 32.52 -17.96 -38.78
CA LEU A 428 33.49 -18.52 -39.73
C LEU A 428 33.45 -20.06 -39.74
N LEU A 429 33.29 -20.69 -38.58
CA LEU A 429 33.13 -22.15 -38.48
C LEU A 429 31.83 -22.63 -39.13
N GLY A 430 30.73 -21.89 -38.95
CA GLY A 430 29.45 -22.16 -39.60
C GLY A 430 29.51 -22.08 -41.11
N ILE A 431 30.22 -21.08 -41.66
CA ILE A 431 30.43 -20.94 -43.11
C ILE A 431 31.27 -22.10 -43.66
N ILE A 432 32.33 -22.49 -42.94
CA ILE A 432 33.19 -23.62 -43.35
C ILE A 432 32.39 -24.94 -43.37
N LEU A 433 31.62 -25.22 -42.32
CA LEU A 433 30.76 -26.41 -42.24
C LEU A 433 29.70 -26.44 -43.35
N PHE A 434 29.08 -25.30 -43.65
CA PHE A 434 28.10 -25.18 -44.72
C PHE A 434 28.70 -25.47 -46.11
N VAL A 435 29.92 -24.96 -46.37
CA VAL A 435 30.63 -25.21 -47.62
C VAL A 435 31.06 -26.68 -47.75
N MET A 436 31.47 -27.31 -46.65
CA MET A 436 31.83 -28.74 -46.66
C MET A 436 30.62 -29.64 -46.87
N LEU A 437 29.48 -29.33 -46.23
CA LEU A 437 28.24 -30.09 -46.41
C LEU A 437 27.64 -29.94 -47.82
N ARG A 438 27.78 -28.77 -48.45
CA ARG A 438 27.37 -28.56 -49.85
C ARG A 438 28.23 -29.27 -50.89
N ARG A 439 29.47 -29.64 -50.55
CA ARG A 439 30.36 -30.41 -51.45
C ARG A 439 30.19 -31.92 -51.31
N ALA A 440 29.41 -32.37 -50.32
CA ALA A 440 29.17 -33.77 -50.01
C ALA A 440 27.78 -34.29 -50.45
N MET A 441 26.99 -33.46 -51.15
CA MET A 441 25.74 -33.85 -51.84
C MET A 441 25.92 -33.88 -53.35
#